data_AF-T0Q7G8-F1
#
_entry.id   AF-T0Q7G8-F1
#
_cell.length_a   1.000
_cell.length_b   1.000
_cell.length_c   1.000
_cell.angle_alpha   90.00
_cell.angle_beta   90.00
_cell.angle_gamma   90.00
#
_symmetry.space_group_name_H-M   'P 1'
#
loop_
_entity.id
_entity.type
_entity.pdbx_description
1 polymer ?
#
loop_
_entity_poly.entity_id
_entity_poly.type
_entity_poly.pdbx_seq_one_letter_code
_entity_poly.pdbx_strand_id
1 'polypeptide(L)'
;MASFGATSFQNLSIKEDASAPRIDVGAAHAHLDAIDAALEHTAPLVDADGDASWGPVVVAPHISLAEAVIVGQELLHRWVFEPFIENPTVGRLLASSKHTFVHDHSRRVAMTTIDYQLRDMTRFQLDDVQLATGRRLCRVQQATDSLTPLGLVVGGDVLDAGDGQPYPTFVLEIFYKNESLSDLRATLARWMDGTSVQVAFGIKVNTRGHRYVLVLHVRGQPVVESRIDHHATPIRWAGFPVAALYWGVALPPALAGYAEAMVNVDIYLLRESLYGPNSAATGAGFGYIGFS
;
A
#
# COMPACT_ATOMS: atom_id res chain seq x y z
N MET A 1 10.72 -4.67 34.62
CA MET A 1 11.46 -3.43 34.30
C MET A 1 12.76 -3.82 33.64
N ALA A 2 12.80 -3.81 32.31
CA ALA A 2 14.01 -3.99 31.54
C ALA A 2 14.15 -2.76 30.63
N SER A 3 15.27 -2.08 30.81
CA SER A 3 15.67 -0.85 30.13
C SER A 3 15.86 -1.11 28.63
N PHE A 4 15.14 -0.39 27.77
CA PHE A 4 15.42 -0.32 26.35
C PHE A 4 16.64 0.56 26.13
N GLY A 5 17.76 -0.06 25.77
CA GLY A 5 18.97 0.63 25.34
C GLY A 5 18.72 1.35 24.01
N ALA A 6 19.01 2.65 23.97
CA ALA A 6 19.06 3.44 22.76
C ALA A 6 20.19 2.90 21.86
N THR A 7 19.84 2.33 20.72
CA THR A 7 20.82 1.93 19.71
C THR A 7 21.30 3.19 19.00
N SER A 8 22.56 3.53 19.24
CA SER A 8 23.31 4.61 18.60
C SER A 8 23.39 4.40 17.09
N PHE A 9 22.93 5.37 16.30
CA PHE A 9 23.11 5.43 14.85
C PHE A 9 24.60 5.67 14.54
N GLN A 10 25.36 4.61 14.31
CA GLN A 10 26.71 4.73 13.77
C GLN A 10 26.65 4.96 12.26
N ASN A 11 27.18 6.11 11.86
CA ASN A 11 27.42 6.57 10.49
C ASN A 11 28.02 5.46 9.60
N LEU A 12 27.26 5.03 8.59
CA LEU A 12 27.82 4.35 7.42
C LEU A 12 28.70 5.34 6.65
N SER A 13 30.01 5.29 6.91
CA SER A 13 31.03 6.07 6.21
C SER A 13 31.29 5.47 4.82
N ILE A 14 30.45 5.82 3.86
CA ILE A 14 30.71 5.60 2.43
C ILE A 14 31.76 6.63 1.99
N LYS A 15 32.82 6.17 1.30
CA LYS A 15 33.98 6.96 0.88
C LYS A 15 33.56 8.28 0.20
N GLU A 16 34.15 9.37 0.65
CA GLU A 16 33.91 10.74 0.20
C GLU A 16 34.39 10.95 -1.24
N ASP A 17 33.44 11.16 -2.15
CA ASP A 17 33.68 11.86 -3.41
C ASP A 17 32.79 13.11 -3.44
N ALA A 18 33.40 14.29 -3.50
CA ALA A 18 32.82 15.56 -3.06
C ALA A 18 31.91 16.25 -4.11
N SER A 19 31.34 15.50 -5.06
CA SER A 19 30.53 16.08 -6.16
C SER A 19 29.19 15.41 -6.44
N ALA A 20 28.83 14.35 -5.70
CA ALA A 20 27.51 13.72 -5.81
C ALA A 20 26.57 14.21 -4.68
N PRO A 21 25.31 14.58 -4.98
CA PRO A 21 24.34 14.92 -3.94
C PRO A 21 24.10 13.69 -3.04
N ARG A 22 24.43 13.87 -1.76
CA ARG A 22 24.38 12.88 -0.68
C ARG A 22 22.93 12.41 -0.46
N ILE A 23 22.75 11.11 -0.30
CA ILE A 23 21.51 10.52 0.22
C ILE A 23 21.27 11.12 1.62
N ASP A 24 20.15 11.80 1.84
CA ASP A 24 19.83 12.43 3.13
C ASP A 24 18.49 11.95 3.69
N VAL A 25 18.52 10.75 4.27
CA VAL A 25 17.35 10.14 4.90
C VAL A 25 16.88 10.94 6.12
N GLY A 26 17.79 11.56 6.86
CA GLY A 26 17.48 12.34 8.06
C GLY A 26 16.67 13.59 7.71
N ALA A 27 17.11 14.37 6.72
CA ALA A 27 16.38 15.51 6.23
C ALA A 27 15.03 15.11 5.60
N ALA A 28 14.99 13.99 4.87
CA ALA A 28 13.73 13.49 4.31
C ALA A 28 12.71 13.14 5.40
N HIS A 29 13.11 12.43 6.46
CA HIS A 29 12.24 12.15 7.59
C HIS A 29 11.77 13.42 8.30
N ALA A 30 12.67 14.37 8.57
CA ALA A 30 12.29 15.65 9.18
C ALA A 30 11.29 16.44 8.32
N HIS A 31 11.44 16.39 6.99
CA HIS A 31 10.51 17.03 6.07
C HIS A 31 9.15 16.32 6.07
N LEU A 32 9.13 14.98 6.04
CA LEU A 32 7.89 14.20 6.13
C LEU A 32 7.17 14.41 7.47
N ASP A 33 7.90 14.55 8.57
CA ASP A 33 7.33 14.90 9.87
C ASP A 33 6.69 16.29 9.87
N ALA A 34 7.35 17.27 9.24
CA ALA A 34 6.80 18.61 9.09
C ALA A 34 5.51 18.62 8.24
N ILE A 35 5.49 17.83 7.16
CA ILE A 35 4.29 17.64 6.32
C ILE A 35 3.20 16.97 7.14
N ASP A 36 3.49 15.90 7.89
CA ASP A 36 2.53 15.19 8.72
C ASP A 36 1.92 16.08 9.83
N ALA A 37 2.70 16.99 10.41
CA ALA A 37 2.20 17.97 11.38
C ALA A 37 1.44 19.15 10.75
N ALA A 38 1.59 19.41 9.45
CA ALA A 38 0.96 20.55 8.78
C ALA A 38 -0.56 20.36 8.60
N LEU A 39 -1.31 21.45 8.69
CA LEU A 39 -2.74 21.48 8.41
C LEU A 39 -2.99 21.55 6.89
N GLU A 40 -4.05 20.94 6.39
CA GLU A 40 -4.33 20.82 4.95
C GLU A 40 -4.51 22.16 4.20
N HIS A 41 -4.85 23.23 4.92
CA HIS A 41 -4.96 24.57 4.33
C HIS A 41 -3.61 25.31 4.23
N THR A 42 -2.55 24.80 4.88
CA THR A 42 -1.19 25.37 4.78
C THR A 42 -0.38 24.74 3.65
N ALA A 43 -0.93 23.73 2.96
CA ALA A 43 -0.29 23.14 1.81
C ALA A 43 -0.03 24.20 0.71
N PRO A 44 1.18 24.25 0.15
CA PRO A 44 1.53 25.24 -0.88
C PRO A 44 0.81 24.98 -2.21
N LEU A 45 0.36 23.74 -2.43
CA LEU A 45 -0.24 23.29 -3.68
C LEU A 45 -1.57 22.58 -3.42
N VAL A 46 -2.39 22.57 -4.45
CA VAL A 46 -3.58 21.71 -4.58
C VAL A 46 -3.33 20.80 -5.77
N ASP A 47 -3.47 19.49 -5.58
CA ASP A 47 -3.26 18.54 -6.67
C ASP A 47 -4.43 18.56 -7.68
N ALA A 48 -4.27 17.83 -8.78
CA ALA A 48 -5.26 17.77 -9.85
C ALA A 48 -6.62 17.19 -9.40
N ASP A 49 -6.65 16.44 -8.29
CA ASP A 49 -7.84 15.84 -7.72
C ASP A 49 -8.46 16.71 -6.59
N GLY A 50 -7.86 17.87 -6.31
CA GLY A 50 -8.35 18.86 -5.34
C GLY A 50 -7.86 18.66 -3.91
N ASP A 51 -6.92 17.76 -3.64
CA ASP A 51 -6.36 17.50 -2.31
C ASP A 51 -5.13 18.37 -2.02
N ALA A 52 -4.78 18.48 -0.74
CA ALA A 52 -3.61 19.22 -0.28
C ALA A 52 -2.31 18.50 -0.66
N SER A 53 -1.33 19.23 -1.20
CA SER A 53 -0.02 18.68 -1.58
C SER A 53 1.13 19.57 -1.13
N TRP A 54 2.18 18.96 -0.60
CA TRP A 54 3.44 19.61 -0.22
C TRP A 54 4.58 19.27 -1.20
N GLY A 55 4.28 18.54 -2.28
CA GLY A 55 5.23 18.12 -3.29
C GLY A 55 6.08 16.91 -2.86
N PRO A 56 6.88 16.35 -3.80
CA PRO A 56 7.68 15.18 -3.53
C PRO A 56 8.85 15.49 -2.57
N VAL A 57 9.10 14.59 -1.62
CA VAL A 57 10.30 14.67 -0.77
C VAL A 57 11.41 13.87 -1.43
N VAL A 58 12.41 14.56 -1.96
CA VAL A 58 13.59 13.93 -2.58
C VAL A 58 14.55 13.49 -1.49
N VAL A 59 14.79 12.18 -1.40
CA VAL A 59 15.77 11.58 -0.48
C VAL A 59 17.16 11.58 -1.09
N ALA A 60 17.23 11.21 -2.38
CA ALA A 60 18.44 11.23 -3.16
C ALA A 60 18.10 11.70 -4.59
N PRO A 61 18.61 12.85 -5.04
CA PRO A 61 18.30 13.36 -6.38
C PRO A 61 19.08 12.63 -7.48
N HIS A 62 20.08 11.83 -7.14
CA HIS A 62 20.84 11.02 -8.08
C HIS A 62 21.34 9.75 -7.39
N ILE A 63 20.76 8.61 -7.72
CA ILE A 63 21.04 7.30 -7.09
C ILE A 63 20.86 6.18 -8.11
N SER A 64 21.62 5.09 -8.00
CA SER A 64 21.37 3.91 -8.82
C SER A 64 20.12 3.16 -8.33
N LEU A 65 19.47 2.40 -9.22
CA LEU A 65 18.32 1.58 -8.82
C LEU A 65 18.67 0.60 -7.68
N ALA A 66 19.84 -0.04 -7.74
CA ALA A 66 20.27 -1.01 -6.73
C ALA A 66 20.42 -0.36 -5.34
N GLU A 67 21.05 0.81 -5.26
CA GLU A 67 21.17 1.55 -4.01
C GLU A 67 19.82 2.08 -3.52
N ALA A 68 18.97 2.55 -4.43
CA ALA A 68 17.63 3.03 -4.09
C ALA A 68 16.77 1.92 -3.46
N VAL A 69 16.89 0.69 -3.96
CA VAL A 69 16.22 -0.49 -3.39
C VAL A 69 16.69 -0.75 -1.97
N ILE A 70 18.01 -0.73 -1.71
CA ILE A 70 18.58 -0.95 -0.36
C ILE A 70 18.11 0.14 0.60
N VAL A 71 18.33 1.41 0.25
CA VAL A 71 17.94 2.56 1.08
C VAL A 71 16.44 2.56 1.33
N GLY A 72 15.66 2.33 0.27
CA GLY A 72 14.22 2.27 0.34
C GLY A 72 13.73 1.19 1.29
N GLN A 73 14.21 -0.05 1.15
CA GLN A 73 13.77 -1.17 1.98
C GLN A 73 14.13 -1.02 3.46
N GLU A 74 15.35 -0.55 3.74
CA GLU A 74 15.88 -0.55 5.10
C GLU A 74 15.48 0.71 5.87
N LEU A 75 15.30 1.84 5.17
CA LEU A 75 15.25 3.15 5.81
C LEU A 75 13.97 3.94 5.50
N LEU A 76 13.12 3.52 4.54
CA LEU A 76 11.93 4.26 4.14
C LEU A 76 10.69 3.35 4.06
N HIS A 77 9.56 3.79 4.59
CA HIS A 77 8.32 2.98 4.53
C HIS A 77 7.48 3.20 3.26
N ARG A 78 7.73 4.27 2.50
CA ARG A 78 6.94 4.70 1.34
C ARG A 78 7.84 5.43 0.36
N TRP A 79 8.45 4.68 -0.55
CA TRP A 79 9.43 5.24 -1.48
C TRP A 79 9.13 4.82 -2.91
N VAL A 80 9.58 5.67 -3.84
CA VAL A 80 9.51 5.41 -5.27
C VAL A 80 10.86 5.78 -5.88
N PHE A 81 11.38 4.90 -6.73
CA PHE A 81 12.49 5.22 -7.61
C PHE A 81 11.95 5.77 -8.93
N GLU A 82 12.36 6.99 -9.26
CA GLU A 82 12.01 7.66 -10.51
C GLU A 82 13.23 7.69 -11.44
N PRO A 83 13.29 6.84 -12.48
CA PRO A 83 14.42 6.79 -13.39
C PRO A 83 14.55 8.06 -14.24
N PHE A 84 15.78 8.44 -14.58
CA PHE A 84 16.02 9.46 -15.59
C PHE A 84 15.75 8.90 -16.99
N ILE A 85 15.24 9.78 -17.87
CA ILE A 85 14.88 9.41 -19.25
C ILE A 85 16.12 8.94 -20.01
N GLU A 86 17.25 9.62 -19.80
CA GLU A 86 18.51 9.36 -20.51
C GLU A 86 19.22 8.12 -19.98
N ASN A 87 18.99 7.74 -18.72
CA ASN A 87 19.59 6.56 -18.11
C ASN A 87 18.64 5.92 -17.08
N PRO A 88 17.85 4.90 -17.48
CA PRO A 88 16.89 4.26 -16.59
C PRO A 88 17.46 3.52 -15.38
N THR A 89 18.79 3.30 -15.35
CA THR A 89 19.46 2.65 -14.21
C THR A 89 19.82 3.62 -13.09
N VAL A 90 19.66 4.92 -13.35
CA VAL A 90 19.96 6.03 -12.43
C VAL A 90 18.74 6.94 -12.37
N GLY A 91 18.47 7.50 -11.20
CA GLY A 91 17.28 8.32 -11.02
C GLY A 91 17.23 9.01 -9.67
N ARG A 92 16.02 9.35 -9.26
CA ARG A 92 15.72 9.96 -7.97
C ARG A 92 15.07 8.94 -7.04
N LEU A 93 15.48 8.92 -5.78
CA LEU A 93 14.72 8.27 -4.72
C LEU A 93 13.84 9.30 -4.04
N LEU A 94 12.54 9.07 -4.09
CA LEU A 94 11.52 9.92 -3.47
C LEU A 94 10.91 9.17 -2.29
N ALA A 95 10.56 9.91 -1.24
CA ALA A 95 9.69 9.44 -0.17
C ALA A 95 8.35 10.14 -0.28
N SER A 96 7.28 9.36 -0.42
CA SER A 96 5.96 9.89 -0.79
C SER A 96 5.21 10.45 0.42
N SER A 97 5.24 9.71 1.54
CA SER A 97 4.61 10.11 2.80
C SER A 97 5.27 9.43 4.00
N LYS A 98 4.97 9.96 5.18
CA LYS A 98 5.19 9.25 6.44
C LYS A 98 4.15 8.13 6.57
N HIS A 99 4.57 6.98 7.09
CA HIS A 99 3.63 5.95 7.51
C HIS A 99 2.90 6.40 8.79
N THR A 100 1.57 6.49 8.73
CA THR A 100 0.73 7.03 9.81
C THR A 100 -0.34 6.04 10.27
N PHE A 101 -1.04 6.38 11.36
CA PHE A 101 -2.20 5.61 11.83
C PHE A 101 -3.26 5.41 10.73
N VAL A 102 -3.49 6.40 9.85
CA VAL A 102 -4.46 6.28 8.75
C VAL A 102 -4.08 5.13 7.81
N HIS A 103 -2.78 4.94 7.56
CA HIS A 103 -2.28 3.83 6.75
C HIS A 103 -2.50 2.49 7.46
N ASP A 104 -2.05 2.35 8.71
CA ASP A 104 -2.19 1.10 9.47
C ASP A 104 -3.65 0.70 9.66
N HIS A 105 -4.49 1.68 9.95
CA HIS A 105 -5.90 1.49 10.15
C HIS A 105 -6.60 1.06 8.87
N SER A 106 -6.37 1.79 7.76
CA SER A 106 -6.98 1.45 6.47
C SER A 106 -6.51 0.09 5.97
N ARG A 107 -5.23 -0.23 6.18
CA ARG A 107 -4.66 -1.55 5.89
C ARG A 107 -5.39 -2.63 6.67
N ARG A 108 -5.49 -2.47 7.99
CA ARG A 108 -6.11 -3.45 8.87
C ARG A 108 -7.54 -3.74 8.44
N VAL A 109 -8.36 -2.71 8.25
CA VAL A 109 -9.76 -2.90 7.87
C VAL A 109 -9.88 -3.60 6.52
N ALA A 110 -9.12 -3.20 5.50
CA ALA A 110 -9.17 -3.84 4.18
C ALA A 110 -8.75 -5.32 4.26
N MET A 111 -7.60 -5.61 4.88
CA MET A 111 -7.07 -6.97 4.98
C MET A 111 -7.94 -7.87 5.86
N THR A 112 -8.45 -7.37 6.99
CA THR A 112 -9.37 -8.11 7.85
C THR A 112 -10.70 -8.39 7.15
N THR A 113 -11.21 -7.47 6.34
CA THR A 113 -12.45 -7.68 5.57
C THR A 113 -12.30 -8.79 4.54
N ILE A 114 -11.14 -8.85 3.87
CA ILE A 114 -10.80 -9.93 2.94
C ILE A 114 -10.68 -11.27 3.69
N ASP A 115 -9.88 -11.31 4.76
CA ASP A 115 -9.67 -12.53 5.57
C ASP A 115 -10.99 -13.05 6.15
N TYR A 116 -11.85 -12.18 6.67
CA TYR A 116 -13.14 -12.56 7.24
C TYR A 116 -14.06 -13.19 6.19
N GLN A 117 -14.17 -12.61 4.99
CA GLN A 117 -15.00 -13.19 3.92
C GLN A 117 -14.49 -14.55 3.45
N LEU A 118 -13.17 -14.70 3.31
CA LEU A 118 -12.59 -16.00 2.93
C LEU A 118 -12.85 -17.05 4.01
N ARG A 119 -12.71 -16.68 5.29
CA ARG A 119 -13.00 -17.58 6.41
C ARG A 119 -14.48 -17.90 6.52
N ASP A 120 -15.37 -16.95 6.30
CA ASP A 120 -16.81 -17.21 6.32
C ASP A 120 -17.18 -18.28 5.28
N MET A 121 -16.61 -18.21 4.07
CA MET A 121 -16.77 -19.23 3.03
C MET A 121 -16.27 -20.61 3.48
N THR A 122 -15.20 -20.68 4.29
CA THR A 122 -14.64 -21.93 4.84
C THR A 122 -15.22 -22.31 6.21
N ARG A 123 -16.26 -21.62 6.70
CA ARG A 123 -16.82 -21.81 8.06
C ARG A 123 -15.77 -21.67 9.17
N PHE A 124 -14.87 -20.70 8.99
CA PHE A 124 -13.84 -20.26 9.93
C PHE A 124 -12.77 -21.30 10.25
N GLN A 125 -12.51 -22.25 9.35
CA GLN A 125 -11.37 -23.15 9.46
C GLN A 125 -10.08 -22.44 9.03
N LEU A 126 -9.14 -22.27 9.97
CA LEU A 126 -7.94 -21.43 9.80
C LEU A 126 -6.95 -21.97 8.76
N ASP A 127 -6.79 -23.29 8.69
CA ASP A 127 -5.79 -23.95 7.82
C ASP A 127 -6.20 -23.96 6.33
N ASP A 128 -7.43 -23.54 6.05
CA ASP A 128 -8.04 -23.59 4.73
C ASP A 128 -7.75 -22.35 3.87
N VAL A 129 -7.40 -21.23 4.50
CA VAL A 129 -7.03 -19.99 3.82
C VAL A 129 -5.51 -19.92 3.70
N GLN A 130 -5.00 -20.42 2.58
CA GLN A 130 -3.56 -20.55 2.33
C GLN A 130 -2.96 -19.31 1.66
N LEU A 131 -3.01 -18.15 2.34
CA LEU A 131 -2.45 -16.89 1.86
C LEU A 131 -1.42 -16.33 2.84
N ALA A 132 -0.23 -16.02 2.33
CA ALA A 132 0.79 -15.29 3.06
C ALA A 132 0.60 -13.77 2.85
N THR A 133 0.59 -13.01 3.94
CA THR A 133 0.60 -11.54 3.92
C THR A 133 2.02 -11.01 3.92
N GLY A 134 2.30 -9.91 3.23
CA GLY A 134 3.61 -9.27 3.31
C GLY A 134 3.73 -8.01 2.46
N ARG A 135 4.87 -7.31 2.58
CA ARG A 135 5.19 -6.14 1.76
C ARG A 135 6.13 -6.55 0.63
N ARG A 136 5.55 -6.84 -0.54
CA ARG A 136 6.32 -7.25 -1.73
C ARG A 136 6.77 -6.05 -2.53
N LEU A 137 7.91 -6.21 -3.20
CA LEU A 137 8.53 -5.18 -4.01
C LEU A 137 8.09 -5.34 -5.46
N CYS A 138 7.74 -4.21 -6.07
CA CYS A 138 7.90 -4.05 -7.50
C CYS A 138 9.26 -3.38 -7.70
N ARG A 139 9.96 -3.64 -8.81
CA ARG A 139 11.31 -3.14 -9.10
C ARG A 139 11.64 -1.72 -8.62
N VAL A 140 10.67 -0.81 -8.63
CA VAL A 140 10.83 0.62 -8.28
C VAL A 140 10.07 1.08 -7.02
N GLN A 141 9.37 0.20 -6.30
CA GLN A 141 8.57 0.56 -5.11
C GLN A 141 8.18 -0.65 -4.25
N GLN A 142 7.73 -0.40 -3.01
CA GLN A 142 7.15 -1.41 -2.12
C GLN A 142 5.64 -1.24 -1.98
N ALA A 143 4.89 -2.35 -2.03
CA ALA A 143 3.45 -2.32 -1.74
C ALA A 143 3.18 -2.01 -0.26
N THR A 144 2.03 -1.40 0.03
CA THR A 144 1.56 -1.23 1.41
C THR A 144 1.34 -2.57 2.10
N ASP A 145 0.67 -3.49 1.40
CA ASP A 145 0.52 -4.89 1.77
C ASP A 145 0.23 -5.73 0.52
N SER A 146 0.28 -7.05 0.64
CA SER A 146 0.00 -7.98 -0.45
C SER A 146 -0.41 -9.35 0.07
N LEU A 147 -1.07 -10.13 -0.78
CA LEU A 147 -1.38 -11.53 -0.53
C LEU A 147 -0.72 -12.41 -1.58
N THR A 148 -0.08 -13.48 -1.13
CA THR A 148 0.54 -14.50 -1.98
C THR A 148 0.03 -15.89 -1.57
N PRO A 149 -0.56 -16.68 -2.47
CA PRO A 149 -0.91 -18.06 -2.19
C PRO A 149 0.29 -18.89 -1.78
N LEU A 150 0.11 -19.73 -0.77
CA LEU A 150 1.12 -20.73 -0.42
C LEU A 150 1.31 -21.68 -1.60
N GLY A 151 2.57 -22.00 -1.91
CA GLY A 151 2.92 -22.86 -3.04
C GLY A 151 2.92 -22.15 -4.40
N LEU A 152 2.65 -20.84 -4.46
CA LEU A 152 2.88 -20.08 -5.70
C LEU A 152 4.37 -20.10 -6.04
N VAL A 153 4.68 -20.48 -7.28
CA VAL A 153 6.05 -20.54 -7.81
C VAL A 153 6.12 -19.83 -9.15
N VAL A 154 7.31 -19.34 -9.49
CA VAL A 154 7.57 -18.76 -10.82
C VAL A 154 7.43 -19.83 -11.90
N GLY A 155 6.70 -19.52 -12.96
CA GLY A 155 6.46 -20.43 -14.08
C GLY A 155 5.14 -20.14 -14.81
N GLY A 156 5.05 -20.52 -16.09
CA GLY A 156 3.89 -20.21 -16.92
C GLY A 156 3.64 -18.69 -16.96
N ASP A 157 2.43 -18.29 -16.53
CA ASP A 157 2.01 -16.89 -16.47
C ASP A 157 2.39 -16.18 -15.16
N VAL A 158 3.07 -16.87 -14.22
CA VAL A 158 3.57 -16.30 -12.97
C VAL A 158 5.00 -15.81 -13.16
N LEU A 159 5.18 -14.49 -13.11
CA LEU A 159 6.45 -13.83 -13.42
C LEU A 159 7.36 -13.74 -12.18
N ASP A 160 8.66 -13.69 -12.44
CA ASP A 160 9.70 -13.51 -11.43
C ASP A 160 9.76 -12.04 -10.96
N ALA A 161 9.56 -11.83 -9.65
CA ALA A 161 9.69 -10.55 -8.96
C ALA A 161 11.13 -10.26 -8.51
N GLY A 162 12.05 -11.23 -8.68
CA GLY A 162 13.43 -11.18 -8.22
C GLY A 162 13.75 -12.38 -7.33
N ASP A 163 14.99 -12.86 -7.39
CA ASP A 163 15.49 -13.99 -6.60
C ASP A 163 14.65 -15.28 -6.71
N GLY A 164 14.00 -15.48 -7.87
CA GLY A 164 13.13 -16.63 -8.13
C GLY A 164 11.80 -16.59 -7.35
N GLN A 165 11.44 -15.45 -6.76
CA GLN A 165 10.20 -15.27 -6.02
C GLN A 165 9.09 -14.75 -6.94
N PRO A 166 7.87 -15.28 -6.87
CA PRO A 166 6.77 -14.78 -7.68
C PRO A 166 6.29 -13.41 -7.19
N TYR A 167 5.68 -12.63 -8.09
CA TYR A 167 4.84 -11.50 -7.66
C TYR A 167 3.62 -12.01 -6.85
N PRO A 168 3.13 -11.24 -5.86
CA PRO A 168 1.88 -11.56 -5.18
C PRO A 168 0.71 -11.54 -6.17
N THR A 169 -0.38 -12.24 -5.86
CA THR A 169 -1.59 -12.20 -6.69
C THR A 169 -2.46 -10.98 -6.38
N PHE A 170 -2.37 -10.46 -5.15
CA PHE A 170 -3.07 -9.25 -4.72
C PHE A 170 -2.10 -8.26 -4.09
N VAL A 171 -2.27 -6.98 -4.42
CA VAL A 171 -1.57 -5.85 -3.78
C VAL A 171 -2.56 -4.81 -3.28
N LEU A 172 -2.25 -4.25 -2.12
CA LEU A 172 -2.96 -3.14 -1.50
C LEU A 172 -2.06 -1.92 -1.47
N GLU A 173 -2.60 -0.79 -1.93
CA GLU A 173 -1.95 0.52 -1.85
C GLU A 173 -2.84 1.54 -1.13
N ILE A 174 -2.30 2.19 -0.11
CA ILE A 174 -3.06 3.19 0.68
C ILE A 174 -2.33 4.52 0.62
N PHE A 175 -2.94 5.52 0.00
CA PHE A 175 -2.37 6.85 -0.20
C PHE A 175 -3.05 7.83 0.75
N TYR A 176 -2.27 8.63 1.47
CA TYR A 176 -2.78 9.64 2.39
C TYR A 176 -1.93 10.90 2.38
N LYS A 177 -2.58 12.06 2.58
CA LYS A 177 -1.93 13.37 2.69
C LYS A 177 -1.11 13.72 1.45
N ASN A 178 0.22 13.68 1.53
CA ASN A 178 1.14 14.11 0.46
C ASN A 178 1.18 13.18 -0.77
N GLU A 179 0.42 12.10 -0.73
CA GLU A 179 0.30 11.14 -1.82
C GLU A 179 -0.95 11.41 -2.65
N SER A 180 -0.80 11.64 -3.95
CA SER A 180 -1.89 12.06 -4.84
C SER A 180 -2.70 10.86 -5.37
N LEU A 181 -3.97 11.08 -5.72
CA LEU A 181 -4.80 10.04 -6.35
C LEU A 181 -4.28 9.66 -7.75
N SER A 182 -3.75 10.62 -8.51
CA SER A 182 -3.06 10.35 -9.78
C SER A 182 -1.89 9.37 -9.60
N ASP A 183 -1.05 9.56 -8.58
CA ASP A 183 0.08 8.67 -8.30
C ASP A 183 -0.39 7.28 -7.86
N LEU A 184 -1.50 7.19 -7.12
CA LEU A 184 -2.13 5.91 -6.79
C LEU A 184 -2.56 5.18 -8.06
N ARG A 185 -3.26 5.85 -8.98
CA ARG A 185 -3.69 5.24 -10.26
C ARG A 185 -2.48 4.75 -11.07
N ALA A 186 -1.44 5.57 -11.19
CA ALA A 186 -0.22 5.19 -11.89
C ALA A 186 0.49 4.00 -11.22
N THR A 187 0.50 3.98 -9.89
CA THR A 187 1.04 2.88 -9.07
C THR A 187 0.30 1.56 -9.32
N LEU A 188 -1.03 1.56 -9.25
CA LEU A 188 -1.81 0.36 -9.52
C LEU A 188 -1.65 -0.10 -10.97
N ALA A 189 -1.59 0.82 -11.93
CA ALA A 189 -1.33 0.49 -13.32
C ALA A 189 0.04 -0.20 -13.50
N ARG A 190 1.10 0.27 -12.83
CA ARG A 190 2.42 -0.39 -12.81
C ARG A 190 2.38 -1.77 -12.17
N TRP A 191 1.55 -1.99 -11.16
CA TRP A 191 1.36 -3.34 -10.63
C TRP A 191 0.68 -4.25 -11.65
N MET A 192 -0.27 -3.74 -12.43
CA MET A 192 -0.95 -4.53 -13.46
C MET A 192 -0.10 -4.75 -14.72
N ASP A 193 0.82 -3.85 -15.01
CA ASP A 193 1.69 -3.89 -16.19
C ASP A 193 3.08 -4.44 -15.86
N GLY A 194 3.54 -5.46 -16.61
CA GLY A 194 4.86 -6.05 -16.39
C GLY A 194 5.03 -6.89 -15.11
N THR A 195 3.95 -7.23 -14.40
CA THR A 195 3.94 -8.21 -13.29
C THR A 195 2.85 -9.28 -13.48
N SER A 196 2.83 -10.32 -12.64
CA SER A 196 1.76 -11.32 -12.60
C SER A 196 0.68 -11.08 -11.53
N VAL A 197 0.63 -9.88 -10.94
CA VAL A 197 -0.46 -9.47 -10.02
C VAL A 197 -1.81 -9.59 -10.73
N GLN A 198 -2.81 -10.12 -10.05
CA GLN A 198 -4.18 -10.25 -10.59
C GLN A 198 -5.11 -9.17 -10.08
N VAL A 199 -4.90 -8.69 -8.86
CA VAL A 199 -5.72 -7.68 -8.23
C VAL A 199 -4.83 -6.59 -7.64
N ALA A 200 -5.00 -5.36 -8.09
CA ALA A 200 -4.38 -4.19 -7.48
C ALA A 200 -5.46 -3.28 -6.92
N PHE A 201 -5.46 -3.12 -5.59
CA PHE A 201 -6.49 -2.39 -4.87
C PHE A 201 -5.90 -1.16 -4.19
N GLY A 202 -6.42 0.01 -4.55
CA GLY A 202 -5.99 1.29 -4.01
C GLY A 202 -7.05 1.97 -3.15
N ILE A 203 -6.60 2.57 -2.05
CA ILE A 203 -7.39 3.44 -1.19
C ILE A 203 -6.68 4.79 -1.11
N LYS A 204 -7.31 5.86 -1.60
CA LYS A 204 -6.88 7.22 -1.33
C LYS A 204 -7.78 7.83 -0.27
N VAL A 205 -7.16 8.36 0.79
CA VAL A 205 -7.82 9.18 1.80
C VAL A 205 -7.42 10.64 1.57
N ASN A 206 -8.39 11.46 1.19
CA ASN A 206 -8.17 12.88 0.95
C ASN A 206 -8.19 13.64 2.27
N THR A 207 -7.21 14.53 2.45
CA THR A 207 -7.20 15.45 3.60
C THR A 207 -8.23 16.55 3.45
N ARG A 208 -8.41 17.07 2.22
CA ARG A 208 -9.47 18.03 1.92
C ARG A 208 -10.79 17.35 1.61
N GLY A 209 -11.86 17.84 2.23
CA GLY A 209 -13.23 17.35 2.00
C GLY A 209 -13.52 15.95 2.55
N HIS A 210 -12.57 15.34 3.27
CA HIS A 210 -12.70 14.03 3.93
C HIS A 210 -13.28 12.94 3.00
N ARG A 211 -12.81 12.93 1.76
CA ARG A 211 -13.25 11.97 0.72
C ARG A 211 -12.37 10.73 0.72
N TYR A 212 -12.98 9.59 0.44
CA TYR A 212 -12.30 8.36 0.11
C TYR A 212 -12.47 8.05 -1.37
N VAL A 213 -11.41 7.57 -2.00
CA VAL A 213 -11.47 7.03 -3.35
C VAL A 213 -10.89 5.63 -3.36
N LEU A 214 -11.68 4.68 -3.83
CA LEU A 214 -11.21 3.35 -4.17
C LEU A 214 -10.91 3.26 -5.65
N VAL A 215 -9.83 2.57 -5.95
CA VAL A 215 -9.49 2.18 -7.32
C VAL A 215 -9.18 0.69 -7.30
N LEU A 216 -9.94 -0.10 -8.06
CA LEU A 216 -9.76 -1.54 -8.17
C LEU A 216 -9.40 -1.88 -9.61
N HIS A 217 -8.24 -2.53 -9.77
CA HIS A 217 -7.86 -3.20 -11.00
C HIS A 217 -7.96 -4.70 -10.78
N VAL A 218 -8.70 -5.38 -11.66
CA VAL A 218 -8.68 -6.84 -11.79
C VAL A 218 -8.15 -7.15 -13.19
N ARG A 219 -7.19 -8.06 -13.31
CA ARG A 219 -6.55 -8.35 -14.59
C ARG A 219 -7.58 -8.80 -15.62
N GLY A 220 -7.51 -8.18 -16.80
CA GLY A 220 -8.46 -8.44 -17.89
C GLY A 220 -9.84 -7.82 -17.72
N GLN A 221 -10.08 -7.02 -16.66
CA GLN A 221 -11.34 -6.33 -16.42
C GLN A 221 -11.17 -4.80 -16.52
N PRO A 222 -12.26 -4.05 -16.80
CA PRO A 222 -12.25 -2.61 -16.69
C PRO A 222 -11.90 -2.15 -15.27
N VAL A 223 -11.17 -1.04 -15.16
CA VAL A 223 -10.84 -0.41 -13.87
C VAL A 223 -12.12 0.12 -13.23
N VAL A 224 -12.32 -0.19 -11.96
CA VAL A 224 -13.44 0.32 -11.16
C VAL A 224 -12.94 1.39 -10.21
N GLU A 225 -13.44 2.62 -10.34
CA GLU A 225 -13.18 3.71 -9.40
C GLU A 225 -14.47 4.09 -8.67
N SER A 226 -14.42 4.16 -7.34
CA SER A 226 -15.55 4.55 -6.50
C SER A 226 -15.15 5.68 -5.56
N ARG A 227 -15.96 6.75 -5.55
CA ARG A 227 -15.76 7.90 -4.67
C ARG A 227 -16.82 7.92 -3.59
N ILE A 228 -16.39 8.15 -2.35
CA ILE A 228 -17.26 8.30 -1.19
C ILE A 228 -16.90 9.60 -0.48
N ASP A 229 -17.86 10.51 -0.46
CA ASP A 229 -17.78 11.68 0.40
C ASP A 229 -18.14 11.31 1.85
N HIS A 230 -17.59 12.03 2.82
CA HIS A 230 -17.83 11.81 4.25
C HIS A 230 -19.32 11.78 4.65
N HIS A 231 -20.21 12.39 3.86
CA HIS A 231 -21.66 12.45 4.12
C HIS A 231 -22.51 11.53 3.22
N ALA A 232 -21.90 10.77 2.30
CA ALA A 232 -22.64 9.94 1.36
C ALA A 232 -23.13 8.61 2.00
N THR A 233 -24.34 8.20 1.64
CA THR A 233 -25.07 7.08 2.25
C THR A 233 -25.23 5.79 1.43
N PRO A 234 -24.96 5.68 0.11
CA PRO A 234 -24.81 4.35 -0.44
C PRO A 234 -23.41 3.84 -0.14
N ILE A 235 -23.38 2.70 0.54
CA ILE A 235 -22.20 1.84 0.62
C ILE A 235 -21.76 1.54 -0.82
N ARG A 236 -20.48 1.76 -1.14
CA ARG A 236 -19.90 1.31 -2.41
C ARG A 236 -18.90 0.20 -2.13
N TRP A 237 -19.08 -0.90 -2.83
CA TRP A 237 -18.18 -2.04 -2.79
C TRP A 237 -17.32 -2.03 -4.04
N ALA A 238 -16.06 -2.40 -3.86
CA ALA A 238 -15.22 -2.87 -4.94
C ALA A 238 -14.91 -4.34 -4.63
N GLY A 239 -15.12 -5.22 -5.59
CA GLY A 239 -14.93 -6.64 -5.36
C GLY A 239 -14.25 -7.35 -6.52
N PHE A 240 -13.63 -8.47 -6.20
CA PHE A 240 -12.92 -9.35 -7.14
C PHE A 240 -13.22 -10.82 -6.79
N PRO A 241 -13.16 -11.74 -7.77
CA PRO A 241 -13.45 -13.15 -7.52
C PRO A 241 -12.35 -13.79 -6.68
N VAL A 242 -12.71 -14.75 -5.81
CA VAL A 242 -11.76 -15.53 -5.00
C VAL A 242 -10.69 -16.18 -5.86
N ALA A 243 -11.04 -16.69 -7.05
CA ALA A 243 -10.10 -17.31 -7.98
C ALA A 243 -8.91 -16.40 -8.34
N ALA A 244 -9.10 -15.07 -8.36
CA ALA A 244 -8.02 -14.14 -8.66
C ALA A 244 -6.92 -14.16 -7.58
N LEU A 245 -7.27 -14.43 -6.31
CA LEU A 245 -6.29 -14.56 -5.24
C LEU A 245 -5.42 -15.80 -5.41
N TYR A 246 -5.93 -16.87 -6.02
CA TYR A 246 -5.24 -18.16 -6.16
C TYR A 246 -4.70 -18.40 -7.57
N TRP A 247 -4.59 -17.35 -8.39
CA TRP A 247 -4.03 -17.49 -9.73
C TRP A 247 -2.63 -18.08 -9.72
N GLY A 248 -2.40 -19.06 -10.61
CA GLY A 248 -1.13 -19.81 -10.68
C GLY A 248 -1.03 -20.98 -9.70
N VAL A 249 -2.01 -21.20 -8.83
CA VAL A 249 -2.11 -22.39 -7.96
C VAL A 249 -3.53 -22.97 -7.98
N ALA A 250 -3.68 -24.20 -7.48
CA ALA A 250 -5.00 -24.77 -7.30
C ALA A 250 -5.74 -24.05 -6.16
N LEU A 251 -7.03 -23.81 -6.33
CA LEU A 251 -7.89 -23.31 -5.25
C LEU A 251 -7.90 -24.32 -4.09
N PRO A 252 -7.75 -23.90 -2.82
CA PRO A 252 -7.82 -24.81 -1.69
C PRO A 252 -9.13 -25.61 -1.70
N PRO A 253 -9.12 -26.91 -1.34
CA PRO A 253 -10.33 -27.74 -1.36
C PRO A 253 -11.50 -27.17 -0.56
N ALA A 254 -11.21 -26.47 0.54
CA ALA A 254 -12.23 -25.82 1.37
C ALA A 254 -12.93 -24.64 0.67
N LEU A 255 -12.29 -24.05 -0.34
CA LEU A 255 -12.85 -23.01 -1.20
C LEU A 255 -13.43 -23.60 -2.51
N ALA A 256 -13.51 -24.92 -2.64
CA ALA A 256 -14.11 -25.55 -3.81
C ALA A 256 -15.57 -25.08 -4.00
N GLY A 257 -15.89 -24.64 -5.22
CA GLY A 257 -17.19 -24.05 -5.55
C GLY A 257 -17.31 -22.54 -5.29
N TYR A 258 -16.32 -21.91 -4.65
CA TYR A 258 -16.31 -20.46 -4.38
C TYR A 258 -15.39 -19.67 -5.31
N ALA A 259 -14.88 -20.27 -6.38
CA ALA A 259 -13.97 -19.60 -7.34
C ALA A 259 -14.51 -18.24 -7.83
N GLU A 260 -15.81 -18.20 -8.18
CA GLU A 260 -16.50 -17.00 -8.67
C GLU A 260 -17.15 -16.17 -7.56
N ALA A 261 -17.04 -16.60 -6.29
CA ALA A 261 -17.55 -15.81 -5.17
C ALA A 261 -16.77 -14.49 -5.09
N MET A 262 -17.47 -13.39 -4.87
CA MET A 262 -16.86 -12.06 -4.82
C MET A 262 -16.37 -11.75 -3.41
N VAL A 263 -15.09 -11.41 -3.28
CA VAL A 263 -14.53 -10.74 -2.11
C VAL A 263 -14.77 -9.25 -2.28
N ASN A 264 -15.51 -8.64 -1.37
CA ASN A 264 -15.88 -7.22 -1.43
C ASN A 264 -15.17 -6.43 -0.33
N VAL A 265 -14.52 -5.32 -0.67
CA VAL A 265 -13.99 -4.42 0.37
C VAL A 265 -14.97 -3.27 0.57
N ASP A 266 -15.51 -3.18 1.79
CA ASP A 266 -16.46 -2.16 2.19
C ASP A 266 -15.75 -0.92 2.78
N ILE A 267 -15.94 0.23 2.14
CA ILE A 267 -15.37 1.52 2.54
C ILE A 267 -16.10 2.12 3.75
N TYR A 268 -17.35 1.75 3.99
CA TYR A 268 -18.11 2.29 5.12
C TYR A 268 -17.42 1.94 6.45
N LEU A 269 -16.92 0.71 6.57
CA LEU A 269 -16.14 0.26 7.72
C LEU A 269 -14.83 1.05 7.87
N LEU A 270 -14.17 1.43 6.78
CA LEU A 270 -12.98 2.30 6.78
C LEU A 270 -13.31 3.72 7.27
N ARG A 271 -14.46 4.26 6.86
CA ARG A 271 -14.92 5.62 7.19
C ARG A 271 -15.35 5.74 8.65
N GLU A 272 -16.22 4.86 9.14
CA GLU A 272 -16.77 4.96 10.50
C GLU A 272 -15.69 4.85 11.59
N SER A 273 -14.65 4.09 11.32
CA SER A 273 -13.61 3.82 12.31
C SER A 273 -12.55 4.93 12.41
N LEU A 274 -12.40 5.78 11.38
CA LEU A 274 -11.56 6.98 11.41
C LEU A 274 -12.31 8.23 11.91
N TYR A 275 -13.58 8.38 11.55
CA TYR A 275 -14.34 9.62 11.79
C TYR A 275 -15.71 9.43 12.46
N GLY A 276 -16.06 8.20 12.87
CA GLY A 276 -17.30 7.94 13.60
C GLY A 276 -17.25 8.45 15.04
N PRO A 277 -18.40 8.55 15.72
CA PRO A 277 -18.51 9.07 17.08
C PRO A 277 -17.66 8.31 18.12
N ASN A 278 -17.17 7.10 17.77
CA ASN A 278 -16.31 6.30 18.62
C ASN A 278 -14.80 6.59 18.44
N SER A 279 -14.34 7.34 17.42
CA SER A 279 -12.90 7.58 17.20
C SER A 279 -12.25 8.49 18.25
N ALA A 280 -13.03 9.25 19.02
CA ALA A 280 -12.54 10.05 20.14
C ALA A 280 -12.32 9.24 21.44
N ALA A 281 -12.83 8.01 21.53
CA ALA A 281 -12.82 7.21 22.77
C ALA A 281 -11.68 6.18 22.85
N THR A 282 -10.81 6.08 21.84
CA THR A 282 -10.15 4.79 21.52
C THR A 282 -8.64 4.81 21.56
N GLY A 283 -8.10 5.73 22.36
CA GLY A 283 -6.78 5.57 22.98
C GLY A 283 -6.67 4.33 23.89
N ALA A 284 -7.76 3.58 24.10
CA ALA A 284 -7.77 2.31 24.81
C ALA A 284 -8.55 1.24 23.99
N GLY A 285 -7.84 0.15 23.68
CA GLY A 285 -8.28 -1.14 23.12
C GLY A 285 -9.71 -1.32 22.62
N PHE A 286 -9.86 -1.68 21.34
CA PHE A 286 -11.12 -2.19 20.82
C PHE A 286 -11.17 -3.71 20.80
N GLY A 287 -12.16 -4.23 21.53
CA GLY A 287 -12.71 -5.57 21.37
C GLY A 287 -13.51 -5.68 20.08
N TYR A 288 -13.62 -6.93 19.62
CA TYR A 288 -14.41 -7.40 18.49
C TYR A 288 -15.80 -6.76 18.43
N ILE A 289 -16.10 -6.08 17.31
CA ILE A 289 -17.48 -5.85 16.89
C ILE A 289 -17.87 -7.06 16.05
N GLY A 290 -18.58 -8.00 16.67
CA GLY A 290 -19.23 -9.09 15.96
C GLY A 290 -20.45 -8.56 15.22
N PHE A 291 -20.56 -8.85 13.93
CA PHE A 291 -21.80 -8.69 13.18
C PHE A 291 -22.67 -9.92 13.45
N SER A 292 -23.88 -9.66 13.93
CA SER A 292 -25.00 -10.62 14.08
C SER A 292 -25.77 -10.77 12.78
#